data_AF-A0A1H9U4D3-F1
#
_entry.id   AF-A0A1H9U4D3-F1
#
_cell.length_a   1.000
_cell.length_b   1.000
_cell.length_c   1.000
_cell.angle_alpha   90.00
_cell.angle_beta   90.00
_cell.angle_gamma   90.00
#
_symmetry.space_group_name_H-M   'P 1'
#
loop_
_entity.id
_entity.type
_entity.pdbx_description
1 polymer ?
#
loop_
_entity_poly.entity_id
_entity_poly.type
_entity_poly.pdbx_seq_one_letter_code
_entity_poly.pdbx_strand_id
1 'polypeptide(L)'
;MVQLIVGRKGKGKTKCLLDKVNSEVRNILGNVVFLDKNTKHMYELNNKVRMIVVPEFMVETPEEFIGFISGIISQDRDLQQVYLDSFLSISGLEDKDITETVSKLDKLSEKFGIDFILSVSKDEDELPESVRSKIVISL
;
A
#
# COMPACT_ATOMS: atom_id res chain seq x y z
N MET A 1 -7.62 7.93 -3.80
CA MET A 1 -7.96 6.77 -4.65
C MET A 1 -7.18 5.52 -4.25
N VAL A 2 -7.53 4.34 -4.76
CA VAL A 2 -6.74 3.10 -4.60
C VAL A 2 -6.15 2.65 -5.94
N GLN A 3 -4.85 2.36 -5.99
CA GLN A 3 -4.10 1.95 -7.18
C GLN A 3 -3.34 0.64 -6.95
N LEU A 4 -3.37 -0.27 -7.92
CA LEU A 4 -2.67 -1.56 -7.85
C LEU A 4 -1.55 -1.65 -8.89
N ILE A 5 -0.37 -2.06 -8.42
CA ILE A 5 0.77 -2.50 -9.22
C ILE A 5 0.85 -4.02 -9.06
N VAL A 6 0.59 -4.77 -10.13
CA VAL A 6 0.40 -6.23 -10.08
C VAL A 6 1.47 -6.98 -10.87
N GLY A 7 1.58 -8.28 -10.64
CA GLY A 7 2.56 -9.18 -11.26
C GLY A 7 3.21 -10.13 -10.26
N ARG A 8 3.76 -11.25 -10.70
CA ARG A 8 4.44 -12.22 -9.81
C ARG A 8 5.67 -11.67 -9.08
N LYS A 9 6.11 -12.38 -8.04
CA LYS A 9 7.34 -12.06 -7.29
C LYS A 9 8.55 -11.98 -8.23
N GLY A 10 9.38 -10.95 -8.06
CA GLY A 10 10.56 -10.72 -8.90
C GLY A 10 10.33 -9.86 -10.16
N LYS A 11 9.09 -9.48 -10.48
CA LYS A 11 8.75 -8.66 -11.66
C LYS A 11 9.04 -7.16 -11.55
N GLY A 12 9.65 -6.69 -10.46
CA GLY A 12 10.03 -5.28 -10.30
C GLY A 12 8.97 -4.35 -9.70
N LYS A 13 7.85 -4.87 -9.17
CA LYS A 13 6.79 -4.06 -8.52
C LYS A 13 7.33 -3.12 -7.44
N THR A 14 8.17 -3.62 -6.54
CA THR A 14 8.77 -2.81 -5.45
C THR A 14 9.60 -1.66 -6.00
N LYS A 15 10.37 -1.89 -7.08
CA LYS A 15 11.11 -0.82 -7.76
C LYS A 15 10.15 0.24 -8.31
N CYS A 16 9.06 -0.18 -8.95
CA CYS A 16 8.05 0.76 -9.44
C CYS A 16 7.40 1.57 -8.31
N LEU A 17 7.11 0.92 -7.18
CA LEU A 17 6.57 1.56 -5.98
C LEU A 17 7.55 2.61 -5.41
N LEU A 18 8.83 2.27 -5.31
CA LEU A 18 9.91 3.15 -4.84
C LEU A 18 10.14 4.34 -5.80
N ASP A 19 10.18 4.09 -7.10
CA ASP A 19 10.34 5.14 -8.11
C ASP A 19 9.16 6.13 -8.05
N LYS A 20 7.93 5.63 -7.88
CA LYS A 20 6.72 6.44 -7.77
C LYS A 20 6.74 7.31 -6.51
N VAL A 21 6.95 6.73 -5.32
CA VAL A 21 6.93 7.49 -4.06
C VAL A 21 8.04 8.55 -4.03
N ASN A 22 9.24 8.24 -4.51
CA ASN A 22 10.37 9.18 -4.54
C ASN A 22 10.20 10.32 -5.55
N SER A 23 9.40 10.10 -6.58
CA SER A 23 9.01 11.13 -7.55
C SER A 23 7.92 12.04 -6.96
N GLU A 24 6.84 11.45 -6.46
CA GLU A 24 5.65 12.18 -6.02
C GLU A 24 5.89 12.99 -4.73
N VAL A 25 6.63 12.44 -3.76
CA VAL A 25 6.91 13.11 -2.47
C VAL A 25 7.61 14.47 -2.60
N ARG A 26 8.21 14.76 -3.76
CA ARG A 26 8.83 16.07 -4.03
C ARG A 26 7.80 17.19 -4.16
N ASN A 27 6.59 16.85 -4.61
CA ASN A 27 5.51 17.79 -4.89
C ASN A 27 4.35 17.69 -3.89
N ILE A 28 4.38 16.69 -3.01
CA ILE A 28 3.41 16.50 -1.93
C ILE A 28 3.72 17.48 -0.80
N LEU A 29 2.69 18.21 -0.37
CA LEU A 29 2.79 19.15 0.75
C LEU A 29 2.56 18.47 2.10
N GLY A 30 1.74 17.42 2.12
CA GLY A 30 1.44 16.64 3.30
C GLY A 30 2.42 15.50 3.56
N ASN A 31 2.00 14.57 4.41
CA ASN A 31 2.80 13.41 4.80
C ASN A 31 2.58 12.23 3.86
N VAL A 32 3.64 11.44 3.69
CA VAL A 32 3.63 10.19 2.92
C VAL A 32 4.14 9.06 3.80
N VAL A 33 3.38 7.98 3.85
CA VAL A 33 3.74 6.76 4.60
C VAL A 33 4.05 5.63 3.63
N PHE A 34 5.10 4.87 3.93
CA PHE A 34 5.47 3.65 3.21
C PHE A 34 5.44 2.46 4.18
N LEU A 35 4.57 1.50 3.92
CA LEU A 35 4.43 0.28 4.69
C LEU A 35 5.22 -0.84 4.03
N ASP A 36 6.05 -1.52 4.81
CA ASP A 36 6.88 -2.64 4.37
C ASP A 36 6.91 -3.74 5.45
N LYS A 37 7.40 -4.91 5.08
CA LYS A 37 7.61 -6.06 5.98
C LYS A 37 8.97 -6.03 6.68
N ASN A 38 9.93 -5.21 6.22
CA ASN A 38 11.25 -5.05 6.82
C ASN A 38 11.91 -3.73 6.36
N THR A 39 13.11 -3.44 6.84
CA THR A 39 13.83 -2.17 6.60
C THR A 39 14.72 -2.15 5.34
N LYS A 40 14.66 -3.16 4.45
CA LYS A 40 15.59 -3.28 3.31
C LYS A 40 15.61 -2.06 2.41
N HIS A 41 14.46 -1.43 2.20
CA HIS A 41 14.29 -0.30 1.29
C HIS A 41 14.39 1.06 2.00
N MET A 42 14.72 1.09 3.29
CA MET A 42 14.78 2.33 4.08
C MET A 42 15.71 3.38 3.46
N TYR A 43 16.88 2.96 2.98
CA TYR A 43 17.87 3.87 2.36
C TYR A 43 17.54 4.26 0.92
N GLU A 44 16.54 3.62 0.31
CA GLU A 44 16.07 3.95 -1.04
C GLU A 44 14.95 4.99 -1.01
N LEU A 45 14.39 5.29 0.15
CA LEU A 45 13.31 6.26 0.33
C LEU A 45 13.84 7.68 0.55
N ASN A 46 13.13 8.65 -0.03
CA ASN A 46 13.33 10.05 0.28
C ASN A 46 13.07 10.30 1.77
N ASN A 47 13.86 11.18 2.39
CA ASN A 47 13.77 11.48 3.82
C ASN A 47 12.42 12.07 4.29
N LYS A 48 11.58 12.56 3.36
CA LYS A 48 10.20 12.99 3.65
C LYS A 48 9.20 11.83 3.75
N VAL A 49 9.58 10.63 3.31
CA VAL A 49 8.71 9.44 3.37
C VAL A 49 8.91 8.76 4.72
N ARG A 50 7.83 8.57 5.46
CA ARG A 50 7.84 7.83 6.72
C ARG A 50 7.68 6.34 6.45
N MET A 51 8.72 5.57 6.70
CA MET A 51 8.65 4.10 6.65
C MET A 51 8.05 3.53 7.95
N ILE A 52 7.21 2.50 7.83
CA ILE A 52 6.69 1.71 8.94
C ILE A 52 6.85 0.23 8.60
N VAL A 53 7.45 -0.53 9.52
CA VAL A 53 7.61 -1.98 9.39
C VAL A 53 6.42 -2.66 10.06
N VAL A 54 5.44 -3.09 9.26
CA VAL A 54 4.14 -3.57 9.75
C VAL A 54 4.25 -4.75 10.73
N PRO A 55 5.11 -5.77 10.50
CA PRO A 55 5.26 -6.89 11.43
C PRO A 55 5.69 -6.52 12.86
N GLU A 56 6.31 -5.35 13.08
CA GLU A 56 6.70 -4.91 14.43
C GLU A 56 5.49 -4.59 15.33
N PHE A 57 4.31 -4.43 14.74
CA PHE A 57 3.06 -4.08 15.44
C PHE A 57 2.11 -5.27 15.64
N MET A 58 2.57 -6.50 15.36
CA MET A 58 1.76 -7.72 15.48
C MET A 58 0.45 -7.67 14.69
N VAL A 59 0.50 -7.07 13.49
CA VAL A 59 -0.62 -7.05 12.55
C VAL A 59 -0.57 -8.33 11.71
N GLU A 60 -1.51 -9.24 11.94
CA GLU A 60 -1.49 -10.60 11.37
C GLU A 60 -2.73 -10.89 10.50
N THR A 61 -3.82 -10.15 10.74
CA THR A 61 -5.11 -10.34 10.05
C THR A 61 -5.52 -9.13 9.20
N PRO A 62 -6.39 -9.32 8.19
CA PRO A 62 -6.93 -8.22 7.41
C PRO A 62 -7.71 -7.20 8.24
N GLU A 63 -8.40 -7.64 9.30
CA GLU A 63 -9.14 -6.78 10.22
C GLU A 63 -8.19 -5.90 11.04
N GLU A 64 -7.14 -6.49 11.62
CA GLU A 64 -6.07 -5.75 12.32
C GLU A 64 -5.38 -4.78 11.37
N PHE A 65 -5.15 -5.19 10.12
CA PHE A 65 -4.53 -4.34 9.11
C PHE A 65 -5.37 -3.09 8.81
N ILE A 66 -6.68 -3.23 8.64
CA ILE A 66 -7.57 -2.07 8.47
C ILE A 66 -7.63 -1.21 9.74
N GLY A 67 -7.61 -1.83 10.92
CA GLY A 67 -7.50 -1.11 12.19
C GLY A 67 -6.20 -0.30 12.27
N PHE A 68 -5.08 -0.88 11.84
CA PHE A 68 -3.77 -0.25 11.81
C PHE A 68 -3.72 0.93 10.85
N ILE A 69 -4.23 0.78 9.62
CA ILE A 69 -4.39 1.88 8.66
C ILE A 69 -5.25 3.00 9.27
N SER A 70 -6.37 2.66 9.90
CA SER A 70 -7.24 3.64 10.56
C SER A 70 -6.51 4.38 11.69
N GLY A 71 -5.66 3.67 12.43
CA GLY A 71 -4.79 4.24 13.45
C GLY A 71 -3.79 5.24 12.87
N ILE A 72 -3.09 4.90 11.80
CA ILE A 72 -2.16 5.80 11.09
C ILE A 72 -2.88 7.08 10.66
N ILE A 73 -4.03 6.95 9.99
CA ILE A 73 -4.85 8.09 9.54
C ILE A 73 -5.31 8.95 10.72
N SER A 74 -5.70 8.33 11.85
CA SER A 74 -6.21 9.06 13.02
C SER A 74 -5.18 9.98 13.67
N GLN A 75 -3.88 9.67 13.50
CA GLN A 75 -2.77 10.41 14.11
C GLN A 75 -2.21 11.48 13.17
N ASP A 76 -2.55 11.46 11.88
CA ASP A 76 -1.95 12.30 10.86
C ASP A 76 -3.02 12.91 9.95
N ARG A 77 -3.41 14.15 10.26
CA ARG A 77 -4.41 14.91 9.48
C ARG A 77 -3.90 15.39 8.13
N ASP A 78 -2.58 15.44 7.96
CA ASP A 78 -1.94 15.91 6.73
C ASP A 78 -1.46 14.74 5.87
N LEU A 79 -1.81 13.49 6.22
CA LEU A 79 -1.50 12.30 5.43
C LEU A 79 -2.17 12.40 4.05
N GLN A 80 -1.38 12.36 2.99
CA GLN A 80 -1.88 12.45 1.61
C GLN A 80 -1.75 11.12 0.87
N GLN A 81 -0.69 10.35 1.12
CA GLN A 81 -0.45 9.09 0.42
C GLN A 81 0.08 7.99 1.34
N VAL A 82 -0.33 6.76 1.05
CA VAL A 82 0.16 5.54 1.69
C VAL A 82 0.57 4.53 0.62
N TYR A 83 1.82 4.11 0.66
CA TYR A 83 2.39 3.08 -0.20
C TYR A 83 2.49 1.77 0.56
N LEU A 84 2.09 0.66 -0.08
CA LEU A 84 2.02 -0.66 0.52
C LEU A 84 2.88 -1.63 -0.29
N ASP A 85 4.12 -1.87 0.15
CA ASP A 85 4.93 -2.92 -0.43
C ASP A 85 4.53 -4.29 0.10
N SER A 86 4.56 -5.31 -0.78
CA SER A 86 4.23 -6.68 -0.42
C SER A 86 2.84 -6.79 0.25
N PHE A 87 1.83 -6.09 -0.30
CA PHE A 87 0.51 -5.88 0.34
C PHE A 87 -0.08 -7.15 0.93
N LEU A 88 -0.14 -8.25 0.16
CA LEU A 88 -0.73 -9.52 0.60
C LEU A 88 -0.10 -10.02 1.91
N SER A 89 1.22 -9.84 2.05
CA SER A 89 1.98 -10.29 3.21
C SER A 89 1.72 -9.41 4.43
N ILE A 90 1.82 -8.09 4.28
CA ILE A 90 1.65 -7.14 5.39
C ILE A 90 0.19 -7.02 5.87
N SER A 91 -0.78 -7.44 5.06
CA SER A 91 -2.21 -7.38 5.41
C SER A 91 -2.81 -8.73 5.79
N GLY A 92 -2.01 -9.80 5.90
CA GLY A 92 -2.51 -11.14 6.24
C GLY A 92 -3.44 -11.75 5.17
N LEU A 93 -3.26 -11.37 3.90
CA LEU A 93 -4.06 -11.77 2.73
C LEU A 93 -3.34 -12.74 1.78
N GLU A 94 -2.23 -13.33 2.21
CA GLU A 94 -1.57 -14.41 1.48
C GLU A 94 -2.59 -15.52 1.17
N ASP A 95 -2.75 -15.83 -0.11
CA ASP A 95 -3.70 -16.81 -0.65
C ASP A 95 -5.20 -16.57 -0.31
N LYS A 96 -5.57 -15.36 0.12
CA LYS A 96 -6.96 -14.97 0.40
C LYS A 96 -7.52 -14.04 -0.67
N ASP A 97 -8.84 -13.83 -0.61
CA ASP A 97 -9.55 -12.81 -1.39
C ASP A 97 -9.25 -11.41 -0.83
N ILE A 98 -8.97 -10.44 -1.71
CA ILE A 98 -8.61 -9.08 -1.30
C ILE A 98 -9.75 -8.07 -1.40
N THR A 99 -10.91 -8.49 -1.92
CA THR A 99 -12.00 -7.60 -2.33
C THR A 99 -12.49 -6.74 -1.17
N GLU A 100 -12.71 -7.36 0.00
CA GLU A 100 -13.21 -6.64 1.17
C GLU A 100 -12.20 -5.61 1.69
N THR A 101 -10.93 -6.00 1.82
CA THR A 101 -9.87 -5.11 2.31
C THR A 101 -9.66 -3.94 1.35
N VAL A 102 -9.61 -4.18 0.04
CA VAL A 102 -9.51 -3.12 -0.97
C VAL A 102 -10.73 -2.19 -0.92
N SER A 103 -11.94 -2.73 -0.74
CA SER A 103 -13.15 -1.91 -0.59
C SER A 103 -13.13 -1.05 0.68
N LYS A 104 -12.59 -1.55 1.80
CA LYS A 104 -12.40 -0.75 3.02
C LYS A 104 -11.36 0.35 2.80
N LEU A 105 -10.27 0.07 2.08
CA LEU A 105 -9.28 1.09 1.69
C LEU A 105 -9.89 2.15 0.77
N ASP A 106 -10.75 1.79 -0.19
CA ASP A 106 -11.48 2.75 -1.02
C ASP A 106 -12.33 3.70 -0.16
N LYS A 107 -13.10 3.15 0.78
CA LYS A 107 -13.95 3.96 1.67
C LYS A 107 -13.12 4.92 2.53
N LEU A 108 -11.99 4.48 3.06
CA LEU A 108 -11.06 5.33 3.79
C LEU A 108 -10.46 6.41 2.88
N SER A 109 -10.09 6.01 1.66
CA SER A 109 -9.55 6.88 0.63
C SER A 109 -10.49 8.03 0.30
N GLU A 110 -11.76 7.74 -0.01
CA GLU A 110 -12.79 8.73 -0.32
C GLU A 110 -13.10 9.63 0.87
N LYS A 111 -13.18 9.04 2.08
CA LYS A 111 -13.54 9.78 3.30
C LYS A 111 -12.47 10.78 3.73
N PHE A 112 -11.20 10.44 3.57
CA PHE A 112 -10.08 11.25 4.08
C PHE A 112 -9.25 11.91 2.97
N GLY A 113 -9.54 11.64 1.70
CA GLY A 113 -8.78 12.20 0.58
C GLY A 113 -7.36 11.64 0.47
N ILE A 114 -7.15 10.38 0.86
CA ILE A 114 -5.83 9.72 0.92
C ILE A 114 -5.68 8.80 -0.28
N ASP A 115 -4.54 8.82 -0.95
CA ASP A 115 -4.22 7.85 -2.00
C ASP A 115 -3.49 6.62 -1.45
N PHE A 116 -3.97 5.43 -1.81
CA PHE A 116 -3.32 4.17 -1.50
C PHE A 116 -2.72 3.55 -2.76
N ILE A 117 -1.44 3.20 -2.72
CA ILE A 117 -0.73 2.57 -3.83
C ILE A 117 -0.19 1.22 -3.34
N LEU A 118 -0.66 0.13 -3.93
CA LEU A 118 -0.39 -1.22 -3.45
C LEU A 118 0.39 -2.02 -4.47
N SER A 119 1.45 -2.70 -4.01
CA SER A 119 2.07 -3.78 -4.80
C SER A 119 1.45 -5.13 -4.44
N VAL A 120 0.94 -5.84 -5.44
CA VAL A 120 0.25 -7.13 -5.26
C VAL A 120 1.01 -8.22 -6.01
N SER A 121 1.43 -9.27 -5.30
CA SER A 121 2.20 -10.38 -5.88
C SER A 121 1.31 -11.46 -6.52
N LYS A 122 0.38 -11.04 -7.36
CA LYS A 122 -0.52 -11.85 -8.19
C LYS A 122 -0.59 -11.21 -9.58
N ASP A 123 -0.75 -12.02 -10.62
CA ASP A 123 -1.03 -11.52 -11.97
C ASP A 123 -2.48 -10.98 -12.05
N GLU A 124 -2.77 -10.19 -13.08
CA GLU A 124 -4.07 -9.55 -13.27
C GLU A 124 -5.23 -10.55 -13.37
N ASP A 125 -4.99 -11.70 -14.00
CA ASP A 125 -5.98 -12.76 -14.17
C ASP A 125 -6.32 -13.50 -12.86
N GLU A 126 -5.41 -13.47 -11.89
CA GLU A 126 -5.58 -14.05 -10.55
C GLU A 126 -6.36 -13.12 -9.59
N LEU A 127 -6.61 -11.87 -9.99
CA LEU A 127 -7.32 -10.90 -9.17
C LEU A 127 -8.84 -10.91 -9.40
N PRO A 128 -9.63 -10.70 -8.34
CA PRO A 128 -11.08 -10.51 -8.46
C PRO A 128 -11.42 -9.39 -9.45
N GLU A 129 -12.47 -9.60 -10.25
CA GLU A 129 -12.90 -8.63 -11.27
C GLU A 129 -13.19 -7.24 -10.67
N SER A 130 -13.72 -7.21 -9.45
CA SER A 130 -14.06 -6.01 -8.66
C SER A 130 -12.88 -5.05 -8.43
N VAL A 131 -11.64 -5.54 -8.47
CA VAL A 131 -10.44 -4.73 -8.22
C VAL A 131 -9.61 -4.48 -9.48
N ARG A 132 -9.95 -5.11 -10.61
CA ARG A 132 -9.17 -4.96 -11.86
C ARG A 132 -9.15 -3.53 -12.40
N SER A 133 -10.26 -2.80 -12.22
CA SER A 133 -10.35 -1.39 -12.61
C SER A 133 -9.38 -0.47 -11.87
N LYS A 134 -8.74 -0.95 -10.79
CA LYS A 134 -7.74 -0.21 -10.01
C LYS A 134 -6.30 -0.52 -10.41
N ILE A 135 -6.09 -1.45 -11.34
CA ILE A 135 -4.75 -1.81 -11.82
C ILE A 135 -4.23 -0.67 -12.69
N VAL A 136 -3.11 -0.08 -12.27
CA VAL A 136 -2.42 0.97 -13.04
C VAL A 136 -1.21 0.43 -13.78
N ILE A 137 -0.61 -0.66 -13.27
CA ILE A 137 0.59 -1.29 -13.84
C ILE A 137 0.47 -2.81 -13.64
N SER A 138 0.77 -3.58 -14.70
CA SER A 138 0.78 -5.04 -14.73
C SER A 138 2.12 -5.52 -15.34
N LEU A 139 2.86 -6.42 -14.67
CA LEU A 139 4.27 -6.78 -14.97
C LEU A 139 4.53 -8.30 -15.08
#